data_AF-A0A7Y8QAA6-F1
#
_entry.id   AF-A0A7Y8QAA6-F1
#
_cell.length_a   1.000
_cell.length_b   1.000
_cell.length_c   1.000
_cell.angle_alpha   90.00
_cell.angle_beta   90.00
_cell.angle_gamma   90.00
#
_symmetry.space_group_name_H-M   'P 1'
#
loop_
_entity.id
_entity.type
_entity.pdbx_description
1 polymer ?
#
loop_
_entity_poly.entity_id
_entity_poly.type
_entity_poly.pdbx_seq_one_letter_code
_entity_poly.pdbx_strand_id
1 'polypeptide(L)'
;MTTYVIREKYFGYNDEVFYVAGNRIANVFEDKQQAEAVYKQLEINGVRNFPLYEVESLFDADETLLKKLDDFVFSRSGDHIYQDGEVSRDTLPESLSDEDTFEFIQLANMQKFQLVQFEHEAKFYALWSVKQQKWVEEHDEFFASLAYADQPEQLKTNVRTIFADYDYGDIELKGSFEDLSEQPVLLQALIKNNKALKYNNKSQTLTILQCWEEEGLYAVNPLLKQPLFEIKEIEIEEIQRIEKDLAAQYSYDDYE
;
A
#
# COMPACT_ATOMS: atom_id res chain seq x y z
N MET A 1 12.60 -1.12 -21.38
CA MET A 1 12.07 0.15 -21.95
C MET A 1 11.71 1.05 -20.78
N THR A 2 11.89 2.37 -20.86
CA THR A 2 11.47 3.26 -19.75
C THR A 2 9.96 3.15 -19.59
N THR A 3 9.50 2.97 -18.36
CA THR A 3 8.08 2.75 -18.05
C THR A 3 7.61 3.82 -17.07
N TYR A 4 6.43 4.38 -17.31
CA TYR A 4 5.77 5.35 -16.44
C TYR A 4 4.53 4.71 -15.86
N VAL A 5 4.46 4.61 -14.54
CA VAL A 5 3.35 3.97 -13.82
C VAL A 5 2.62 5.02 -13.01
N ILE A 6 1.31 5.16 -13.24
CA ILE A 6 0.42 5.92 -12.38
C ILE A 6 -0.13 4.96 -11.33
N ARG A 7 0.09 5.30 -10.06
CA ARG A 7 -0.46 4.59 -8.92
C ARG A 7 -1.57 5.44 -8.29
N GLU A 8 -2.73 4.86 -8.04
CA GLU A 8 -3.79 5.48 -7.26
C GLU A 8 -3.57 5.16 -5.78
N LYS A 9 -3.53 6.18 -4.93
CA LYS A 9 -3.53 6.01 -3.48
C LYS A 9 -4.91 5.53 -3.05
N TYR A 10 -4.93 4.52 -2.20
CA TYR A 10 -6.13 4.19 -1.44
C TYR A 10 -6.00 4.72 -0.03
N PHE A 11 -7.15 5.07 0.55
CA PHE A 11 -7.22 5.70 1.86
C PHE A 11 -7.92 4.77 2.85
N GLY A 12 -7.37 4.64 4.05
CA GLY A 12 -8.09 4.15 5.22
C GLY A 12 -8.71 5.33 5.97
N TYR A 13 -9.64 5.08 6.89
CA TYR A 13 -10.25 6.13 7.72
C TYR A 13 -9.94 5.92 9.20
N ASN A 14 -9.48 7.00 9.83
CA ASN A 14 -9.20 7.18 11.25
C ASN A 14 -10.29 6.87 12.26
N ASP A 15 -11.48 7.39 11.96
CA ASP A 15 -12.32 8.20 12.87
C ASP A 15 -12.04 9.73 12.87
N GLU A 16 -10.87 10.19 12.41
CA GLU A 16 -10.50 11.61 12.27
C GLU A 16 -10.28 12.05 10.82
N VAL A 17 -9.43 11.35 10.05
CA VAL A 17 -9.07 11.72 8.67
C VAL A 17 -8.90 10.50 7.76
N PHE A 18 -8.85 10.75 6.44
CA PHE A 18 -8.39 9.75 5.47
C PHE A 18 -6.86 9.73 5.42
N TYR A 19 -6.24 8.59 5.75
CA TYR A 19 -4.79 8.39 5.66
C TYR A 19 -4.46 7.48 4.47
N VAL A 20 -3.29 7.65 3.85
CA VAL A 20 -2.85 6.77 2.75
C VAL A 20 -2.50 5.40 3.32
N ALA A 21 -3.34 4.41 3.02
CA ALA A 21 -3.11 3.04 3.47
C ALA A 21 -2.27 2.26 2.44
N GLY A 22 -2.22 2.70 1.18
CA GLY A 22 -1.28 2.20 0.17
C GLY A 22 -1.64 2.60 -1.26
N ASN A 23 -1.29 1.79 -2.27
CA ASN A 23 -1.46 2.14 -3.68
C ASN A 23 -1.82 0.97 -4.61
N ARG A 24 -2.52 1.26 -5.72
CA ARG A 24 -2.75 0.33 -6.85
C ARG A 24 -2.30 0.89 -8.19
N ILE A 25 -1.86 0.02 -9.11
CA ILE A 25 -1.49 0.45 -10.47
C ILE A 25 -2.74 0.82 -11.26
N ALA A 26 -2.91 2.11 -11.54
CA ALA A 26 -4.03 2.64 -12.32
C ALA A 26 -3.73 2.58 -13.83
N ASN A 27 -2.56 3.06 -14.25
CA ASN A 27 -2.18 3.13 -15.66
C ASN A 27 -0.68 2.94 -15.85
N VAL A 28 -0.29 2.46 -17.04
CA VAL A 28 1.10 2.28 -17.45
C VAL A 28 1.30 2.86 -18.84
N PHE A 29 2.42 3.55 -19.04
CA PHE A 29 2.77 4.23 -20.29
C PHE A 29 4.25 4.06 -20.62
N GLU A 30 4.56 4.10 -21.90
CA GLU A 30 5.94 4.21 -22.41
C GLU A 30 6.28 5.65 -22.83
N ASP A 31 5.27 6.48 -23.07
CA ASP A 31 5.42 7.89 -23.41
C ASP A 31 5.22 8.79 -22.19
N LYS A 32 6.22 9.63 -21.92
CA LYS A 32 6.23 10.53 -20.78
C LYS A 32 5.11 11.57 -20.86
N GLN A 33 4.90 12.19 -22.03
CA GLN A 33 3.95 13.29 -22.17
C GLN A 33 2.51 12.78 -22.00
N GLN A 34 2.23 11.58 -22.51
CA GLN A 34 0.97 10.90 -22.30
C GLN A 34 0.77 10.57 -20.81
N ALA A 35 1.79 10.05 -20.12
CA ALA A 35 1.71 9.75 -18.70
C ALA A 35 1.43 11.00 -17.85
N GLU A 36 2.13 12.10 -18.12
CA GLU A 36 1.94 13.39 -17.44
C GLU A 36 0.55 13.99 -17.69
N ALA A 37 0.06 13.91 -18.94
CA ALA A 37 -1.27 14.39 -19.29
C ALA A 37 -2.38 13.60 -18.60
N VAL A 38 -2.28 12.27 -18.58
CA VAL A 38 -3.26 11.40 -17.90
C VAL A 38 -3.18 11.58 -16.38
N TYR A 39 -1.97 11.62 -15.82
CA TYR A 39 -1.76 11.87 -14.38
C TYR A 39 -2.45 13.15 -13.93
N LYS A 40 -2.22 14.25 -14.65
CA LYS A 40 -2.84 15.53 -14.37
C LYS A 40 -4.37 15.46 -14.39
N GLN A 41 -4.94 14.83 -15.42
CA GLN A 41 -6.40 14.70 -15.54
C GLN A 41 -6.99 13.86 -14.41
N LEU A 42 -6.32 12.78 -14.01
CA LEU A 42 -6.74 11.92 -12.91
C LEU A 42 -6.75 12.68 -11.58
N GLU A 43 -5.72 13.48 -11.29
CA GLU A 43 -5.66 14.32 -10.09
C GLU A 43 -6.80 15.34 -10.06
N ILE A 44 -7.02 16.07 -11.16
CA ILE A 44 -8.10 17.06 -11.29
C ILE A 44 -9.47 16.40 -11.06
N ASN A 45 -9.72 15.26 -11.71
CA ASN A 45 -10.98 14.55 -11.56
C ASN A 45 -11.17 14.00 -10.13
N GLY A 46 -10.08 13.55 -9.50
CA GLY A 46 -10.10 12.98 -8.16
C GLY A 46 -10.46 14.00 -7.08
N VAL A 47 -9.97 15.24 -7.18
CA VAL A 47 -10.18 16.26 -6.14
C VAL A 47 -11.52 16.97 -6.21
N ARG A 48 -12.12 17.08 -7.41
CA ARG A 48 -13.31 17.93 -7.62
C ARG A 48 -14.53 17.52 -6.81
N ASN A 49 -14.61 16.25 -6.42
CA ASN A 49 -15.71 15.72 -5.63
C ASN A 49 -15.28 15.31 -4.21
N PHE A 50 -14.10 15.75 -3.75
CA PHE A 50 -13.55 15.37 -2.45
C PHE A 50 -13.75 16.49 -1.42
N PRO A 51 -14.44 16.24 -0.29
CA PRO A 51 -14.63 17.27 0.73
C PRO A 51 -13.30 17.71 1.35
N LEU A 52 -13.05 19.01 1.40
CA LEU A 52 -11.74 19.55 1.82
C LEU A 52 -11.40 19.23 3.27
N TYR A 53 -12.40 19.22 4.16
CA TYR A 53 -12.22 18.94 5.58
C TYR A 53 -11.80 17.50 5.90
N GLU A 54 -11.93 16.58 4.94
CA GLU A 54 -11.56 15.16 5.12
C GLU A 54 -10.13 14.86 4.62
N VAL A 55 -9.44 15.88 4.10
CA VAL A 55 -8.07 15.78 3.58
C VAL A 55 -7.09 15.95 4.73
N GLU A 56 -6.34 14.89 5.06
CA GLU A 56 -5.32 14.89 6.14
C GLU A 56 -4.36 16.08 6.04
N SER A 57 -3.85 16.38 4.84
CA SER A 57 -2.90 17.48 4.65
C SER A 57 -3.49 18.88 4.90
N LEU A 58 -4.81 19.03 4.86
CA LEU A 58 -5.52 20.26 5.21
C LEU A 58 -5.94 20.27 6.69
N PHE A 59 -6.31 19.11 7.23
CA PHE A 59 -6.64 18.95 8.65
C PHE A 59 -5.43 19.25 9.55
N ASP A 60 -4.25 18.73 9.19
CA ASP A 60 -3.00 18.93 9.93
C ASP A 60 -2.26 20.24 9.57
N ALA A 61 -2.77 21.00 8.60
CA ALA A 61 -2.14 22.24 8.16
C ALA A 61 -2.19 23.31 9.26
N ASP A 62 -1.10 24.07 9.38
CA ASP A 62 -1.13 25.27 10.21
C ASP A 62 -1.95 26.40 9.55
N GLU A 63 -2.36 27.37 10.37
CA GLU A 63 -3.14 28.53 9.91
C GLU A 63 -2.42 29.33 8.81
N THR A 64 -1.08 29.29 8.75
CA THR A 64 -0.30 30.00 7.73
C THR A 64 -0.48 29.36 6.36
N LEU A 65 -0.40 28.03 6.29
CA LEU A 65 -0.65 27.27 5.07
C LEU A 65 -2.12 27.40 4.64
N LEU A 66 -3.06 27.26 5.57
CA LEU A 66 -4.49 27.36 5.27
C LEU A 66 -4.87 28.73 4.68
N LYS A 67 -4.37 29.83 5.25
CA LYS A 67 -4.58 31.18 4.67
C LYS A 67 -3.95 31.34 3.29
N LYS A 68 -2.77 30.77 3.06
CA LYS A 68 -2.12 30.81 1.74
C LYS A 68 -2.96 30.06 0.69
N LEU A 69 -3.52 28.91 1.07
CA LEU A 69 -4.39 28.12 0.19
C LEU A 69 -5.72 28.84 -0.06
N ASP A 70 -6.28 29.50 0.96
CA ASP A 70 -7.49 30.32 0.82
C ASP A 70 -7.28 31.52 -0.12
N ASP A 71 -6.22 32.31 0.09
CA ASP A 71 -5.87 33.44 -0.78
C ASP A 71 -5.69 32.98 -2.25
N PHE A 72 -5.10 31.79 -2.43
CA PHE A 72 -4.95 31.19 -3.76
C PHE A 72 -6.30 30.95 -4.42
N VAL A 73 -7.25 30.32 -3.73
CA VAL A 73 -8.57 30.01 -4.26
C VAL A 73 -9.40 31.28 -4.44
N PHE A 74 -9.42 32.17 -3.45
CA PHE A 74 -10.18 33.41 -3.47
C PHE A 74 -9.77 34.33 -4.62
N SER A 75 -8.47 34.47 -4.89
CA SER A 75 -7.97 35.31 -5.98
C SER A 75 -8.39 34.84 -7.38
N ARG A 76 -8.81 33.57 -7.53
CA ARG A 76 -9.16 32.93 -8.81
C ARG A 76 -10.65 32.68 -8.98
N SER A 77 -11.35 32.36 -7.89
CA SER A 77 -12.76 31.99 -7.87
C SER A 77 -13.65 33.05 -7.21
N GLY A 78 -13.11 33.83 -6.27
CA GLY A 78 -13.87 34.69 -5.37
C GLY A 78 -14.49 33.94 -4.17
N ASP A 79 -14.30 32.62 -4.09
CA ASP A 79 -14.79 31.77 -3.01
C ASP A 79 -13.69 31.53 -1.97
N HIS A 80 -14.10 31.35 -0.72
CA HIS A 80 -13.20 31.01 0.37
C HIS A 80 -13.30 29.53 0.72
N ILE A 81 -12.16 28.93 1.07
CA ILE A 81 -12.04 27.55 1.55
C ILE A 81 -11.59 27.48 3.01
N TYR A 82 -11.22 28.61 3.62
CA TYR A 82 -10.88 28.69 5.04
C TYR A 82 -11.39 30.00 5.66
N GLN A 83 -12.30 29.91 6.61
CA GLN A 83 -12.89 31.06 7.32
C GLN A 83 -13.13 30.74 8.79
N ASP A 84 -13.03 31.75 9.65
CA ASP A 84 -13.32 31.64 11.09
C ASP A 84 -12.56 30.52 11.84
N GLY A 85 -11.39 30.12 11.31
CA GLY A 85 -10.57 29.06 11.90
C GLY A 85 -10.90 27.65 11.40
N GLU A 86 -11.80 27.51 10.42
CA GLU A 86 -12.26 26.22 9.91
C GLU A 86 -12.06 26.10 8.39
N VAL A 87 -11.68 24.91 7.95
CA VAL A 87 -11.65 24.53 6.52
C VAL A 87 -13.09 24.27 6.07
N SER A 88 -13.42 24.69 4.85
CA SER A 88 -14.74 24.48 4.25
C SER A 88 -15.13 23.00 4.28
N ARG A 89 -16.43 22.76 4.54
CA ARG A 89 -17.01 21.42 4.44
C ARG A 89 -17.33 21.00 3.01
N ASP A 90 -17.25 21.95 2.08
CA ASP A 90 -17.50 21.74 0.66
C ASP A 90 -16.24 21.22 -0.07
N THR A 91 -16.38 20.99 -1.37
CA THR A 91 -15.29 20.67 -2.29
C THR A 91 -14.63 21.94 -2.82
N LEU A 92 -13.61 21.80 -3.68
CA LEU A 92 -13.07 22.94 -4.42
C LEU A 92 -14.15 23.61 -5.29
N PRO A 93 -14.15 24.95 -5.42
CA PRO A 93 -15.10 25.65 -6.28
C PRO A 93 -15.03 25.20 -7.74
N GLU A 94 -16.19 24.92 -8.34
CA GLU A 94 -16.30 24.54 -9.76
C GLU A 94 -15.79 25.62 -10.73
N SER A 95 -15.72 26.87 -10.26
CA SER A 95 -15.19 28.03 -10.99
C SER A 95 -13.68 28.00 -11.19
N LEU A 96 -12.93 27.17 -10.43
CA LEU A 96 -11.50 27.01 -10.63
C LEU A 96 -11.20 26.27 -11.93
N SER A 97 -10.24 26.79 -12.70
CA SER A 97 -9.78 26.11 -13.91
C SER A 97 -9.09 24.79 -13.59
N ASP A 98 -8.99 23.90 -14.58
CA ASP A 98 -8.22 22.64 -14.46
C ASP A 98 -6.76 22.91 -14.02
N GLU A 99 -6.18 24.01 -14.49
CA GLU A 99 -4.81 24.41 -14.17
C GLU A 99 -4.66 24.88 -12.73
N ASP A 100 -5.56 25.75 -12.29
CA ASP A 100 -5.58 26.23 -10.91
C ASP A 100 -5.91 25.10 -9.93
N THR A 101 -6.81 24.19 -10.33
CA THR A 101 -7.15 22.98 -9.58
C THR A 101 -5.90 22.13 -9.36
N PHE A 102 -5.16 21.86 -10.43
CA PHE A 102 -3.94 21.05 -10.33
C PHE A 102 -2.85 21.74 -9.52
N GLU A 103 -2.66 23.04 -9.67
CA GLU A 103 -1.70 23.82 -8.85
C GLU A 103 -2.10 23.79 -7.37
N PHE A 104 -3.39 23.92 -7.06
CA PHE A 104 -3.91 23.77 -5.70
C PHE A 104 -3.55 22.41 -5.10
N ILE A 105 -3.78 21.31 -5.84
CA ILE A 105 -3.44 19.96 -5.39
C ILE A 105 -1.96 19.86 -4.97
N GLN A 106 -1.06 20.45 -5.76
CA GLN A 106 0.37 20.45 -5.46
C GLN A 106 0.70 21.30 -4.23
N LEU A 107 0.08 22.48 -4.09
CA LEU A 107 0.28 23.36 -2.94
C LEU A 107 -0.26 22.78 -1.63
N ALA A 108 -1.39 22.10 -1.70
CA ALA A 108 -2.08 21.47 -0.58
C ALA A 108 -1.52 20.07 -0.24
N ASN A 109 -0.64 19.52 -1.07
CA ASN A 109 -0.09 18.17 -0.92
C ASN A 109 -1.19 17.10 -0.78
N MET A 110 -2.24 17.21 -1.62
CA MET A 110 -3.42 16.34 -1.58
C MET A 110 -3.51 15.40 -2.79
N GLN A 111 -2.37 15.05 -3.38
CA GLN A 111 -2.30 14.18 -4.55
C GLN A 111 -2.97 12.84 -4.24
N LYS A 112 -3.98 12.46 -5.02
CA LYS A 112 -4.61 11.14 -4.97
C LYS A 112 -3.82 10.11 -5.78
N PHE A 113 -3.04 10.56 -6.75
CA PHE A 113 -2.25 9.69 -7.61
C PHE A 113 -0.75 9.95 -7.43
N GLN A 114 0.06 9.03 -7.93
CA GLN A 114 1.51 9.15 -8.01
C GLN A 114 1.96 8.74 -9.40
N LEU A 115 2.78 9.57 -10.06
CA LEU A 115 3.46 9.20 -11.29
C LEU A 115 4.89 8.76 -10.99
N VAL A 116 5.20 7.49 -11.24
CA VAL A 116 6.52 6.88 -10.98
C VAL A 116 7.19 6.55 -12.32
N GLN A 117 8.46 6.93 -12.46
CA GLN A 117 9.29 6.56 -13.62
C GLN A 117 10.23 5.41 -13.26
N PHE A 118 10.26 4.39 -14.12
CA PHE A 118 11.22 3.29 -14.10
C PHE A 118 12.18 3.46 -15.28
N GLU A 119 13.48 3.59 -15.00
CA GLU A 119 14.51 3.75 -16.05
C GLU A 119 14.58 2.54 -17.00
N HIS A 120 14.17 1.38 -16.50
CA HIS A 120 14.12 0.11 -17.22
C HIS A 120 12.69 -0.44 -17.20
N GLU A 121 12.52 -1.64 -17.78
CA GLU A 121 11.26 -2.37 -17.68
C GLU A 121 10.89 -2.52 -16.21
N ALA A 122 9.70 -2.07 -15.85
CA ALA A 122 9.25 -2.06 -14.48
C ALA A 122 9.04 -3.51 -14.01
N LYS A 123 9.79 -3.92 -12.98
CA LYS A 123 9.67 -5.23 -12.36
C LYS A 123 8.92 -5.10 -11.06
N PHE A 124 7.97 -6.01 -10.85
CA PHE A 124 7.22 -6.11 -9.62
C PHE A 124 7.33 -7.50 -9.04
N TYR A 125 7.18 -7.57 -7.73
CA TYR A 125 7.19 -8.79 -6.96
C TYR A 125 5.94 -8.84 -6.11
N ALA A 126 5.34 -10.01 -5.97
CA ALA A 126 4.21 -10.24 -5.10
C ALA A 126 4.48 -11.42 -4.15
N LEU A 127 3.78 -11.38 -3.02
CA LEU A 127 3.84 -12.42 -2.02
C LEU A 127 2.91 -13.59 -2.41
N TRP A 128 3.44 -14.80 -2.41
CA TRP A 128 2.72 -16.04 -2.72
C TRP A 128 2.60 -16.91 -1.48
N SER A 129 1.37 -17.27 -1.10
CA SER A 129 1.14 -18.24 -0.03
C SER A 129 1.39 -19.65 -0.56
N VAL A 130 2.37 -20.35 0.02
CA VAL A 130 2.65 -21.75 -0.31
C VAL A 130 1.55 -22.66 0.23
N LYS A 131 0.94 -22.32 1.37
CA LYS A 131 -0.13 -23.13 1.96
C LYS A 131 -1.43 -23.05 1.15
N GLN A 132 -1.83 -21.86 0.73
CA GLN A 132 -3.08 -21.65 -0.01
C GLN A 132 -2.92 -21.79 -1.52
N GLN A 133 -1.68 -21.74 -2.03
CA GLN A 133 -1.39 -21.73 -3.47
C GLN A 133 -2.10 -20.58 -4.20
N LYS A 134 -2.04 -19.38 -3.61
CA LYS A 134 -2.56 -18.16 -4.20
C LYS A 134 -1.69 -16.95 -3.85
N TRP A 135 -1.89 -15.87 -4.61
CA TRP A 135 -1.34 -14.56 -4.27
C TRP A 135 -1.91 -14.08 -2.94
N VAL A 136 -1.09 -13.42 -2.16
CA VAL A 136 -1.48 -12.91 -0.85
C VAL A 136 -2.19 -11.58 -1.01
N GLU A 137 -3.35 -11.50 -0.39
CA GLU A 137 -4.22 -10.34 -0.34
C GLU A 137 -4.08 -9.72 1.05
N GLU A 138 -3.98 -8.40 1.12
CA GLU A 138 -4.13 -7.63 2.34
C GLU A 138 -5.57 -7.17 2.44
N HIS A 139 -6.15 -7.30 3.63
CA HIS A 139 -7.50 -6.84 3.92
C HIS A 139 -7.47 -5.86 5.08
N ASP A 140 -8.25 -4.79 4.94
CA ASP A 140 -8.60 -3.86 6.01
C ASP A 140 -10.13 -3.64 6.01
N GLU A 141 -10.70 -2.94 7.00
CA GLU A 141 -12.15 -2.86 7.25
C GLU A 141 -12.99 -2.52 6.01
N PHE A 142 -12.41 -1.79 5.04
CA PHE A 142 -13.09 -1.37 3.81
C PHE A 142 -12.25 -1.55 2.55
N PHE A 143 -11.26 -2.46 2.59
CA PHE A 143 -10.26 -2.51 1.54
C PHE A 143 -9.65 -3.90 1.36
N ALA A 144 -9.31 -4.22 0.10
CA ALA A 144 -8.40 -5.29 -0.21
C ALA A 144 -7.43 -4.90 -1.33
N SER A 145 -6.17 -5.32 -1.21
CA SER A 145 -5.17 -5.26 -2.29
C SER A 145 -4.31 -6.50 -2.34
N LEU A 146 -3.64 -6.68 -3.47
CA LEU A 146 -2.53 -7.58 -3.61
C LEU A 146 -1.33 -7.07 -2.78
N ALA A 147 -0.63 -7.96 -2.08
CA ALA A 147 0.66 -7.64 -1.48
C ALA A 147 1.78 -7.69 -2.55
N TYR A 148 2.04 -6.56 -3.21
CA TYR A 148 3.08 -6.42 -4.22
C TYR A 148 3.94 -5.15 -4.04
N ALA A 149 5.15 -5.18 -4.57
CA ALA A 149 6.11 -4.09 -4.50
C ALA A 149 7.06 -4.09 -5.70
N ASP A 150 7.74 -2.97 -5.96
CA ASP A 150 8.78 -2.89 -7.00
C ASP A 150 10.14 -3.40 -6.54
N GLN A 151 10.31 -3.69 -5.25
CA GLN A 151 11.49 -4.35 -4.67
C GLN A 151 11.05 -5.44 -3.67
N PRO A 152 11.65 -6.65 -3.71
CA PRO A 152 11.27 -7.76 -2.82
C PRO A 152 11.32 -7.41 -1.33
N GLU A 153 12.29 -6.62 -0.89
CA GLU A 153 12.53 -6.28 0.51
C GLU A 153 11.41 -5.41 1.10
N GLN A 154 10.68 -4.68 0.26
CA GLN A 154 9.52 -3.89 0.69
C GLN A 154 8.36 -4.80 1.13
N LEU A 155 8.32 -6.06 0.67
CA LEU A 155 7.29 -7.02 1.06
C LEU A 155 7.48 -7.62 2.45
N LYS A 156 8.56 -7.25 3.15
CA LYS A 156 8.83 -7.78 4.49
C LYS A 156 7.67 -7.53 5.43
N THR A 157 7.06 -6.34 5.38
CA THR A 157 5.93 -6.00 6.25
C THR A 157 4.67 -6.78 5.91
N ASN A 158 4.46 -7.07 4.62
CA ASN A 158 3.32 -7.84 4.15
C ASN A 158 3.39 -9.31 4.60
N VAL A 159 4.58 -9.87 4.91
CA VAL A 159 4.73 -11.28 5.33
C VAL A 159 3.94 -11.60 6.60
N ARG A 160 3.60 -10.62 7.44
CA ARG A 160 2.71 -10.83 8.59
C ARG A 160 1.35 -11.43 8.19
N THR A 161 0.87 -11.17 6.98
CA THR A 161 -0.42 -11.69 6.48
C THR A 161 -0.42 -13.21 6.29
N ILE A 162 0.76 -13.84 6.16
CA ILE A 162 0.88 -15.30 6.09
C ILE A 162 0.36 -15.97 7.37
N PHE A 163 0.38 -15.28 8.52
CA PHE A 163 -0.22 -15.81 9.74
C PHE A 163 -1.74 -16.04 9.61
N ALA A 164 -2.43 -15.34 8.70
CA ALA A 164 -3.85 -15.58 8.42
C ALA A 164 -4.09 -17.01 7.90
N ASP A 165 -3.12 -17.59 7.18
CA ASP A 165 -3.20 -18.99 6.74
C ASP A 165 -3.17 -19.98 7.90
N TYR A 166 -2.79 -19.53 9.10
CA TYR A 166 -2.66 -20.30 10.32
C TYR A 166 -3.56 -19.74 11.43
N ASP A 167 -4.72 -19.20 11.07
CA ASP A 167 -5.74 -18.66 11.99
C ASP A 167 -5.18 -17.57 12.93
N TYR A 168 -4.22 -16.80 12.45
CA TYR A 168 -3.49 -15.79 13.22
C TYR A 168 -2.82 -16.35 14.49
N GLY A 169 -2.52 -17.65 14.55
CA GLY A 169 -1.79 -18.29 15.63
C GLY A 169 -0.30 -18.43 15.35
N ASP A 170 0.46 -18.91 16.35
CA ASP A 170 1.86 -19.32 16.14
C ASP A 170 1.95 -20.40 15.07
N ILE A 171 2.96 -20.32 14.19
CA ILE A 171 3.19 -21.34 13.16
C ILE A 171 4.09 -22.43 13.73
N GLU A 172 3.58 -23.66 13.77
CA GLU A 172 4.32 -24.83 14.25
C GLU A 172 4.74 -25.75 13.11
N LEU A 173 6.05 -25.97 12.98
CA LEU A 173 6.65 -26.89 12.01
C LEU A 173 7.27 -28.08 12.74
N LYS A 174 6.85 -29.30 12.38
CA LYS A 174 7.35 -30.54 13.00
C LYS A 174 8.50 -31.12 12.20
N GLY A 175 9.56 -31.53 12.89
CA GLY A 175 10.73 -32.17 12.31
C GLY A 175 12.01 -31.83 13.07
N SER A 176 13.03 -32.66 12.88
CA SER A 176 14.40 -32.33 13.28
C SER A 176 14.94 -31.13 12.49
N PHE A 177 16.09 -30.57 12.89
CA PHE A 177 16.72 -29.50 12.12
C PHE A 177 17.07 -29.95 10.69
N GLU A 178 17.46 -31.21 10.53
CA GLU A 178 17.79 -31.85 9.26
C GLU A 178 16.56 -32.10 8.39
N ASP A 179 15.39 -32.32 8.99
CA ASP A 179 14.12 -32.42 8.27
C ASP A 179 13.67 -31.03 7.79
N LEU A 180 13.84 -30.01 8.63
CA LEU A 180 13.35 -28.66 8.39
C LEU A 180 14.25 -27.84 7.46
N SER A 181 15.56 -28.09 7.40
CA SER A 181 16.53 -27.26 6.67
C SER A 181 17.63 -28.06 5.99
N GLU A 182 18.08 -27.62 4.81
CA GLU A 182 19.33 -28.08 4.21
C GLU A 182 20.57 -27.49 4.91
N GLN A 183 20.38 -26.51 5.80
CA GLN A 183 21.43 -25.84 6.58
C GLN A 183 21.11 -25.90 8.09
N PRO A 184 21.04 -27.10 8.69
CA PRO A 184 20.54 -27.31 10.06
C PRO A 184 21.32 -26.53 11.13
N VAL A 185 22.64 -26.39 10.94
CA VAL A 185 23.50 -25.60 11.85
C VAL A 185 23.16 -24.12 11.81
N LEU A 186 22.88 -23.56 10.62
CA LEU A 186 22.51 -22.16 10.46
C LEU A 186 21.11 -21.91 11.02
N LEU A 187 20.15 -22.79 10.76
CA LEU A 187 18.80 -22.72 11.33
C LEU A 187 18.86 -22.72 12.87
N GLN A 188 19.67 -23.61 13.47
CA GLN A 188 19.85 -23.64 14.91
C GLN A 188 20.48 -22.35 15.46
N ALA A 189 21.48 -21.79 14.76
CA ALA A 189 22.11 -20.53 15.16
C ALA A 189 21.14 -19.34 15.06
N LEU A 190 20.29 -19.30 14.03
CA LEU A 190 19.25 -18.29 13.87
C LEU A 190 18.26 -18.35 15.03
N ILE A 191 17.72 -19.53 15.34
CA ILE A 191 16.74 -19.73 16.41
C ILE A 191 17.30 -19.33 17.78
N LYS A 192 18.59 -19.61 18.04
CA LYS A 192 19.24 -19.19 19.30
C LYS A 192 19.32 -17.68 19.49
N ASN A 193 19.38 -16.92 18.39
CA ASN A 193 19.59 -15.46 18.41
C ASN A 193 18.34 -14.65 18.05
N ASN A 194 17.24 -15.31 17.68
CA ASN A 194 15.99 -14.65 17.28
C ASN A 194 14.88 -14.99 18.27
N LYS A 195 14.36 -13.98 18.98
CA LYS A 195 13.31 -14.13 20.01
C LYS A 195 11.95 -14.55 19.45
N ALA A 196 11.72 -14.30 18.16
CA ALA A 196 10.51 -14.70 17.45
C ALA A 196 10.46 -16.21 17.13
N LEU A 197 11.56 -16.94 17.36
CA LEU A 197 11.67 -18.36 17.03
C LEU A 197 11.94 -19.18 18.30
N LYS A 198 11.25 -20.31 18.42
CA LYS A 198 11.49 -21.29 19.49
C LYS A 198 11.61 -22.67 18.89
N TYR A 199 12.48 -23.49 19.45
CA TYR A 199 12.57 -24.90 19.08
C TYR A 199 12.50 -25.80 20.31
N ASN A 200 11.54 -26.72 20.31
CA ASN A 200 11.40 -27.73 21.35
C ASN A 200 12.09 -29.03 20.92
N ASN A 201 13.24 -29.33 21.55
CA ASN A 201 14.01 -30.53 21.24
C ASN A 201 13.26 -31.84 21.56
N LYS A 202 12.31 -31.84 22.51
CA LYS A 202 11.58 -33.06 22.89
C LYS A 202 10.48 -33.39 21.88
N SER A 203 9.73 -32.39 21.44
CA SER A 203 8.65 -32.57 20.46
C SER A 203 9.12 -32.39 19.01
N GLN A 204 10.38 -31.99 18.79
CA GLN A 204 10.96 -31.65 17.49
C GLN A 204 10.06 -30.66 16.75
N THR A 205 9.82 -29.51 17.38
CA THR A 205 8.88 -28.51 16.87
C THR A 205 9.55 -27.15 16.86
N LEU A 206 9.61 -26.55 15.67
CA LEU A 206 9.92 -25.13 15.47
C LEU A 206 8.61 -24.35 15.58
N THR A 207 8.57 -23.36 16.45
CA THR A 207 7.47 -22.41 16.61
C THR A 207 7.94 -21.03 16.15
N ILE A 208 7.23 -20.45 15.20
CA ILE A 208 7.38 -19.06 14.75
C ILE A 208 6.28 -18.26 15.45
N LEU A 209 6.67 -17.35 16.32
CA LEU A 209 5.76 -16.64 17.21
C LEU A 209 5.06 -15.50 16.47
N GLN A 210 3.74 -15.50 16.49
CA GLN A 210 2.93 -14.44 15.87
C GLN A 210 3.13 -13.08 16.55
N CYS A 211 3.39 -13.06 17.86
CA CYS A 211 3.56 -11.83 18.64
C CYS A 211 4.87 -11.06 18.38
N TRP A 212 5.78 -11.62 17.56
CA TRP A 212 6.98 -10.94 17.07
C TRP A 212 6.88 -10.63 15.57
N GLU A 213 5.65 -10.59 15.06
CA GLU A 213 5.25 -10.19 13.71
C GLU A 213 6.10 -10.85 12.61
N GLU A 214 6.55 -10.03 11.66
CA GLU A 214 7.26 -10.39 10.44
C GLU A 214 8.71 -10.86 10.63
N GLU A 215 9.39 -10.49 11.73
CA GLU A 215 10.84 -10.69 11.86
C GLU A 215 11.25 -12.16 11.90
N GLY A 216 10.54 -12.97 12.69
CA GLY A 216 10.81 -14.39 12.81
C GLY A 216 10.53 -15.13 11.50
N LEU A 217 9.37 -14.85 10.93
CA LEU A 217 8.88 -15.51 9.73
C LEU A 217 9.75 -15.19 8.52
N TYR A 218 10.05 -13.90 8.29
CA TYR A 218 10.90 -13.47 7.17
C TYR A 218 12.32 -14.03 7.28
N ALA A 219 12.90 -14.07 8.49
CA ALA A 219 14.26 -14.54 8.69
C ALA A 219 14.41 -16.06 8.55
N VAL A 220 13.41 -16.84 9.00
CA VAL A 220 13.50 -18.31 8.99
C VAL A 220 13.13 -18.92 7.65
N ASN A 221 12.20 -18.29 6.91
CA ASN A 221 11.65 -18.83 5.67
C ASN A 221 12.71 -19.28 4.64
N PRO A 222 13.79 -18.52 4.35
CA PRO A 222 14.83 -18.93 3.41
C PRO A 222 15.64 -20.16 3.84
N LEU A 223 15.62 -20.51 5.12
CA LEU A 223 16.34 -21.68 5.65
C LEU A 223 15.48 -22.95 5.63
N LEU A 224 14.17 -22.84 5.40
CA LEU A 224 13.28 -23.98 5.38
C LEU A 224 13.39 -24.75 4.06
N LYS A 225 13.36 -26.08 4.11
CA LYS A 225 13.23 -26.93 2.90
C LYS A 225 11.89 -26.69 2.20
N GLN A 226 10.85 -26.44 3.01
CA GLN A 226 9.52 -26.09 2.55
C GLN A 226 9.24 -24.66 3.01
N PRO A 227 9.35 -23.66 2.12
CA PRO A 227 9.01 -22.30 2.45
C PRO A 227 7.52 -22.18 2.80
N LEU A 228 7.19 -21.24 3.67
CA LEU A 228 5.82 -20.90 4.05
C LEU A 228 5.22 -19.87 3.09
N PHE A 229 6.08 -19.05 2.49
CA PHE A 229 5.73 -18.10 1.46
C PHE A 229 6.88 -17.98 0.45
N GLU A 230 6.56 -17.48 -0.75
CA GLU A 230 7.54 -17.15 -1.77
C GLU A 230 7.32 -15.70 -2.20
N ILE A 231 8.40 -14.99 -2.53
CA ILE A 231 8.32 -13.70 -3.22
C ILE A 231 8.62 -13.98 -4.68
N LYS A 232 7.65 -13.71 -5.56
CA LYS A 232 7.73 -14.04 -7.00
C LYS A 232 7.62 -12.79 -7.83
N GLU A 233 8.35 -12.75 -8.95
CA GLU A 233 8.08 -11.76 -9.99
C GLU A 233 6.65 -11.94 -10.50
N ILE A 234 5.96 -10.81 -10.71
CA ILE A 234 4.58 -10.77 -11.19
C ILE A 234 4.48 -9.71 -12.28
N GLU A 235 3.77 -10.04 -13.35
CA GLU A 235 3.54 -9.13 -14.48
C GLU A 235 2.55 -8.03 -14.09
N ILE A 236 2.74 -6.84 -14.66
CA ILE A 236 1.91 -5.67 -14.41
C ILE A 236 0.44 -5.94 -14.77
N GLU A 237 0.19 -6.62 -15.89
CA GLU A 237 -1.15 -6.94 -16.35
C GLU A 237 -1.88 -7.85 -15.35
N GLU A 238 -1.15 -8.75 -14.70
CA GLU A 238 -1.71 -9.63 -13.66
C GLU A 238 -2.00 -8.85 -12.38
N ILE A 239 -1.12 -7.93 -11.96
CA ILE A 239 -1.39 -7.02 -10.85
C ILE A 239 -2.66 -6.22 -11.11
N GLN A 240 -2.77 -5.58 -12.28
CA GLN A 240 -3.94 -4.76 -12.63
C GLN A 240 -5.23 -5.58 -12.64
N ARG A 241 -5.17 -6.82 -13.13
CA ARG A 241 -6.32 -7.74 -13.12
C ARG A 241 -6.76 -8.06 -11.69
N ILE A 242 -5.83 -8.48 -10.83
CA ILE A 242 -6.12 -8.84 -9.44
C ILE A 242 -6.64 -7.63 -8.67
N GLU A 243 -5.98 -6.47 -8.77
CA GLU A 243 -6.40 -5.23 -8.11
C GLU A 243 -7.80 -4.79 -8.53
N LYS A 244 -8.13 -4.92 -9.82
CA LYS A 244 -9.47 -4.62 -10.33
C LYS A 244 -10.52 -5.58 -9.77
N ASP A 245 -10.21 -6.87 -9.71
CA ASP A 245 -11.11 -7.89 -9.17
C ASP A 245 -11.32 -7.68 -7.66
N LEU A 246 -10.29 -7.30 -6.91
CA LEU A 246 -10.37 -6.94 -5.49
C LEU A 246 -11.17 -5.66 -5.29
N ALA A 247 -10.92 -4.62 -6.09
CA ALA A 247 -11.70 -3.40 -6.07
C ALA A 247 -13.19 -3.71 -6.26
N ALA A 248 -13.58 -4.44 -7.30
CA ALA A 248 -14.98 -4.77 -7.56
C ALA A 248 -15.65 -5.59 -6.43
N GLN A 249 -14.89 -6.37 -5.66
CA GLN A 249 -15.41 -7.17 -4.55
C GLN A 249 -15.57 -6.38 -3.25
N TYR A 250 -14.73 -5.37 -3.04
CA TYR A 250 -14.58 -4.67 -1.76
C TYR A 250 -14.83 -3.15 -1.83
N SER A 251 -15.07 -2.58 -3.02
CA SER A 251 -15.41 -1.16 -3.21
C SER A 251 -16.90 -0.90 -2.98
N TYR A 252 -17.22 0.23 -2.37
CA TYR A 252 -18.58 0.75 -2.16
C TYR A 252 -19.17 1.49 -3.39
N ASP A 253 -18.64 1.28 -4.61
CA ASP A 253 -19.17 1.97 -5.81
C ASP A 253 -20.65 1.60 -6.12
N ASP A 254 -21.20 0.56 -5.47
CA ASP A 254 -22.59 0.10 -5.62
C ASP A 254 -23.58 0.64 -4.56
N TYR A 255 -23.20 1.63 -3.75
CA TYR A 255 -24.15 2.34 -2.88
C TYR A 255 -24.44 3.75 -3.43
N GLU A 256 -25.07 3.81 -4.61
CA GLU A 256 -25.84 5.00 -5.07
C GLU A 256 -27.17 5.14 -4.30
#